data_AF-A0A5J9W5Z6-F1
#
_entry.id   AF-A0A5J9W5Z6-F1
#
_cell.length_a   1.000
_cell.length_b   1.000
_cell.length_c   1.000
_cell.angle_alpha   90.00
_cell.angle_beta   90.00
_cell.angle_gamma   90.00
#
_symmetry.space_group_name_H-M   'P 1'
#
loop_
_entity.id
_entity.type
_entity.pdbx_description
1 polymer ?
#
loop_
_entity_poly.entity_id
_entity_poly.type
_entity_poly.pdbx_seq_one_letter_code
_entity_poly.pdbx_strand_id
1 'polypeptide(L)'
;MTFILAMFISLVAFSTAGDACDNVPRMTWADACLKSSSTPSQDNLCGETLQHVPDGAAEVTVYALTAAKAAKASYEATTAAAEPLAQHGWLPFPGSKPAFELCVRQSSVASARMDAVIGDMSKCEFQNTMREYKDTLSALHSCREALMDFPGSPLEANVTADLDVTAVAYGLGALVLGRTERCYTSDRIVRLTSDPINRADESNEFMHSPMTFFTLAMLISLAALFMPSVDACDNVVNMTWADACLKTSSTPELYNLCGETLQHAPDAAQEVTVYALAAAAAAKASYNATAAAANQLLLQGDDMFTEDELAAIHHCRRSCSLAREHMTAVASGMSSCAFQDIIKEYLDALAAVVSCRQALSGFKGSPLEALNAADYSATEVAHDLGALVFDR
;
A
#
# COMPACT_ATOMS: atom_id res chain seq x y z
N MET A 1 15.17 12.58 23.38
CA MET A 1 13.98 12.21 24.19
C MET A 1 12.84 11.98 23.21
N THR A 2 12.51 10.73 22.96
CA THR A 2 11.43 10.30 22.04
C THR A 2 10.09 10.42 22.76
N PHE A 3 9.21 11.30 22.29
CA PHE A 3 7.82 11.32 22.70
C PHE A 3 7.07 10.23 21.92
N ILE A 4 6.90 9.07 22.53
CA ILE A 4 6.00 8.02 22.05
C ILE A 4 4.59 8.49 22.38
N LEU A 5 3.84 8.95 21.37
CA LEU A 5 2.43 9.30 21.52
C LEU A 5 1.63 7.99 21.47
N ALA A 6 1.54 7.32 22.61
CA ALA A 6 0.64 6.18 22.81
C ALA A 6 -0.81 6.68 22.75
N MET A 7 -1.41 6.58 21.57
CA MET A 7 -2.84 6.83 21.38
C MET A 7 -3.62 5.69 22.05
N PHE A 8 -4.18 5.94 23.23
CA PHE A 8 -5.07 4.99 23.90
C PHE A 8 -6.40 4.92 23.15
N ILE A 9 -6.50 3.98 22.23
CA ILE A 9 -7.73 3.67 21.52
C ILE A 9 -8.65 2.90 22.48
N SER A 10 -9.61 3.60 23.10
CA SER A 10 -10.70 2.96 23.84
C SER A 10 -11.72 2.42 22.83
N LEU A 11 -11.51 1.20 22.31
CA LEU A 11 -12.51 0.53 21.48
C LEU A 11 -13.51 -0.22 22.38
N VAL A 12 -14.76 0.25 22.37
CA VAL A 12 -15.92 -0.44 22.96
C VAL A 12 -16.03 -1.82 22.34
N ALA A 13 -16.26 -2.85 23.16
CA ALA A 13 -16.40 -4.24 22.75
C ALA A 13 -17.38 -4.40 21.57
N PHE A 14 -16.85 -4.73 20.39
CA PHE A 14 -17.65 -5.05 19.20
C PHE A 14 -18.07 -6.52 19.27
N SER A 15 -19.31 -6.76 19.72
CA SER A 15 -20.03 -8.01 19.45
C SER A 15 -21.16 -7.72 18.46
N THR A 16 -20.82 -7.64 17.19
CA THR A 16 -21.77 -7.85 16.09
C THR A 16 -21.12 -8.85 15.15
N ALA A 17 -21.46 -10.12 15.34
CA ALA A 17 -21.32 -11.09 14.26
C ALA A 17 -22.23 -10.61 13.13
N GLY A 18 -21.66 -9.92 12.14
CA GLY A 18 -22.28 -9.86 10.82
C GLY A 18 -22.35 -11.28 10.29
N ASP A 19 -23.43 -11.62 9.59
CA ASP A 19 -23.54 -12.91 8.90
C ASP A 19 -22.27 -13.12 8.05
N ALA A 20 -21.73 -14.32 8.13
CA ALA A 20 -20.56 -14.73 7.36
C ALA A 20 -20.81 -14.43 5.88
N CYS A 21 -19.89 -13.69 5.23
CA CYS A 21 -20.00 -13.49 3.80
C CYS A 21 -19.65 -14.80 3.09
N ASP A 22 -20.52 -15.25 2.17
CA ASP A 22 -20.30 -16.48 1.43
C ASP A 22 -18.95 -16.46 0.70
N ASN A 23 -18.21 -17.57 0.79
CA ASN A 23 -16.92 -17.80 0.12
C ASN A 23 -15.75 -16.90 0.53
N VAL A 24 -15.80 -16.23 1.70
CA VAL A 24 -14.64 -15.50 2.20
C VAL A 24 -13.62 -16.45 2.86
N PRO A 25 -12.32 -16.32 2.53
CA PRO A 25 -11.28 -17.11 3.18
C PRO A 25 -11.27 -16.96 4.70
N ARG A 26 -11.00 -18.07 5.40
CA ARG A 26 -10.72 -18.07 6.84
C ARG A 26 -9.24 -18.31 7.08
N MET A 27 -8.62 -17.44 7.87
CA MET A 27 -7.20 -17.55 8.24
C MET A 27 -6.95 -16.81 9.55
N THR A 28 -5.76 -16.94 10.12
CA THR A 28 -5.37 -16.13 11.29
C THR A 28 -5.07 -14.70 10.86
N TRP A 29 -5.08 -13.74 11.80
CA TRP A 29 -4.72 -12.36 11.47
C TRP A 29 -3.25 -12.26 11.03
N ALA A 30 -2.37 -13.11 11.57
CA ALA A 30 -0.96 -13.19 11.16
C ALA A 30 -0.82 -13.65 9.71
N ASP A 31 -1.55 -14.70 9.30
CA ASP A 31 -1.57 -15.16 7.91
C ASP A 31 -2.19 -14.10 6.98
N ALA A 32 -3.22 -13.39 7.44
CA ALA A 32 -3.84 -12.32 6.68
C ALA A 32 -2.88 -11.15 6.48
N CYS A 33 -2.16 -10.73 7.52
CA CYS A 33 -1.15 -9.68 7.43
C CYS A 33 -0.01 -10.07 6.49
N LEU A 34 0.50 -11.29 6.62
CA LEU A 34 1.55 -11.81 5.74
C LEU A 34 1.13 -11.81 4.27
N LYS A 35 -0.14 -12.18 3.98
CA LYS A 35 -0.66 -12.25 2.60
C LYS A 35 -1.09 -10.90 2.02
N SER A 36 -1.47 -9.95 2.87
CA SER A 36 -1.95 -8.62 2.45
C SER A 36 -0.85 -7.56 2.41
N SER A 37 0.27 -7.81 3.07
CA SER A 37 1.37 -6.85 3.19
C SER A 37 2.39 -7.04 2.07
N SER A 38 2.88 -5.92 1.54
CA SER A 38 3.97 -5.90 0.56
C SER A 38 5.34 -5.62 1.19
N THR A 39 5.36 -5.27 2.49
CA THR A 39 6.58 -4.86 3.20
C THR A 39 6.56 -5.36 4.64
N PRO A 40 7.73 -5.53 5.29
CA PRO A 40 7.79 -5.83 6.73
C PRO A 40 7.17 -4.73 7.61
N SER A 41 7.30 -3.46 7.22
CA SER A 41 6.68 -2.35 7.97
C SER A 41 5.16 -2.38 7.89
N GLN A 42 4.61 -2.76 6.75
CA GLN A 42 3.18 -2.93 6.55
C GLN A 42 2.65 -4.16 7.30
N ASP A 43 3.43 -5.25 7.35
CA ASP A 43 3.09 -6.45 8.13
C ASP A 43 3.05 -6.15 9.63
N ASN A 44 4.05 -5.44 10.14
CA ASN A 44 4.07 -4.97 11.53
C ASN A 44 2.88 -4.05 11.84
N LEU A 45 2.61 -3.06 10.97
CA LEU A 45 1.47 -2.15 11.13
C LEU A 45 0.13 -2.89 11.05
N CYS A 46 0.02 -3.90 10.19
CA CYS A 46 -1.13 -4.78 10.12
C CYS A 46 -1.32 -5.53 11.43
N GLY A 47 -0.24 -6.09 11.99
CA GLY A 47 -0.27 -6.72 13.31
C GLY A 47 -0.71 -5.75 14.41
N GLU A 48 -0.17 -4.54 14.46
CA GLU A 48 -0.59 -3.50 15.41
C GLU A 48 -2.07 -3.11 15.25
N THR A 49 -2.54 -3.03 14.01
CA THR A 49 -3.94 -2.74 13.68
C THR A 49 -4.88 -3.85 14.15
N LEU A 50 -4.45 -5.10 14.07
CA LEU A 50 -5.25 -6.29 14.39
C LEU A 50 -4.96 -6.89 15.77
N GLN A 51 -4.05 -6.33 16.57
CA GLN A 51 -3.57 -6.90 17.84
C GLN A 51 -4.67 -7.18 18.89
N HIS A 52 -5.84 -6.56 18.73
CA HIS A 52 -6.99 -6.75 19.63
C HIS A 52 -8.03 -7.73 19.08
N VAL A 53 -7.83 -8.24 17.86
CA VAL A 53 -8.66 -9.29 17.28
C VAL A 53 -8.22 -10.63 17.89
N PRO A 54 -9.14 -11.49 18.36
CA PRO A 54 -8.78 -12.77 18.95
C PRO A 54 -7.90 -13.62 18.03
N ASP A 55 -6.92 -14.34 18.61
CA ASP A 55 -5.92 -15.17 17.91
C ASP A 55 -6.48 -16.42 17.18
N GLY A 56 -7.80 -16.48 16.96
CA GLY A 56 -8.45 -17.53 16.20
C GLY A 56 -8.55 -17.20 14.71
N ALA A 57 -8.65 -18.25 13.88
CA ALA A 57 -8.97 -18.08 12.47
C ALA A 57 -10.36 -17.45 12.31
N ALA A 58 -10.40 -16.26 11.72
CA ALA A 58 -11.63 -15.55 11.39
C ALA A 58 -11.77 -15.41 9.86
N GLU A 59 -12.95 -15.02 9.40
CA GLU A 59 -13.12 -14.57 8.03
C GLU A 59 -12.33 -13.30 7.81
N VAL A 60 -11.66 -13.20 6.66
CA VAL A 60 -10.82 -12.03 6.34
C VAL A 60 -11.64 -10.73 6.33
N THR A 61 -12.97 -10.80 6.11
CA THR A 61 -13.88 -9.65 6.26
C THR A 61 -13.78 -8.99 7.63
N VAL A 62 -13.55 -9.76 8.69
CA VAL A 62 -13.39 -9.23 10.07
C VAL A 62 -12.12 -8.39 10.19
N TYR A 63 -11.02 -8.87 9.61
CA TYR A 63 -9.75 -8.17 9.60
C TYR A 63 -9.82 -6.91 8.74
N ALA A 64 -10.39 -7.04 7.53
CA ALA A 64 -10.56 -5.94 6.60
C ALA A 64 -11.48 -4.83 7.17
N LEU A 65 -12.57 -5.21 7.85
CA LEU A 65 -13.47 -4.27 8.53
C LEU A 65 -12.77 -3.56 9.69
N THR A 66 -11.96 -4.29 10.47
CA THR A 66 -11.17 -3.71 11.57
C THR A 66 -10.17 -2.68 11.02
N ALA A 67 -9.44 -3.03 9.97
CA ALA A 67 -8.48 -2.13 9.34
C ALA A 67 -9.15 -0.92 8.68
N ALA A 68 -10.30 -1.09 8.02
CA ALA A 68 -11.07 0.01 7.45
C ALA A 68 -11.55 0.99 8.52
N LYS A 69 -12.03 0.49 9.67
CA LYS A 69 -12.40 1.33 10.82
C LYS A 69 -11.20 2.05 11.44
N ALA A 70 -10.06 1.38 11.57
CA ALA A 70 -8.82 1.99 12.05
C ALA A 70 -8.36 3.11 11.12
N ALA A 71 -8.41 2.88 9.81
CA ALA A 71 -8.06 3.86 8.81
C ALA A 71 -8.99 5.08 8.86
N LYS A 72 -10.30 4.86 8.92
CA LYS A 72 -11.28 5.94 9.11
C LYS A 72 -10.99 6.77 10.36
N ALA A 73 -10.75 6.13 11.50
CA ALA A 73 -10.43 6.82 12.75
C ALA A 73 -9.15 7.65 12.64
N SER A 74 -8.15 7.16 11.90
CA SER A 74 -6.93 7.92 11.58
C SER A 74 -7.26 9.21 10.82
N TYR A 75 -8.10 9.12 9.78
CA TYR A 75 -8.47 10.29 8.97
C TYR A 75 -9.28 11.32 9.78
N GLU A 76 -10.15 10.87 10.66
CA GLU A 76 -10.90 11.73 11.58
C GLU A 76 -9.95 12.45 12.55
N ALA A 77 -8.92 11.76 13.06
CA ALA A 77 -7.88 12.36 13.90
C ALA A 77 -7.05 13.38 13.11
N THR A 78 -6.67 13.08 11.87
CA THR A 78 -5.99 14.03 10.97
C THR A 78 -6.85 15.25 10.69
N THR A 79 -8.15 15.05 10.43
CA THR A 79 -9.10 16.15 10.21
C THR A 79 -9.16 17.06 11.44
N ALA A 80 -9.33 16.49 12.63
CA ALA A 80 -9.37 17.23 13.89
C ALA A 80 -8.05 17.98 14.18
N ALA A 81 -6.90 17.38 13.86
CA ALA A 81 -5.60 18.03 13.97
C ALA A 81 -5.42 19.17 12.95
N ALA A 82 -6.03 19.03 11.77
CA ALA A 82 -5.92 19.98 10.66
C ALA A 82 -6.83 21.20 10.82
N GLU A 83 -8.00 21.06 11.45
CA GLU A 83 -8.96 22.13 11.68
C GLU A 83 -8.38 23.43 12.29
N PRO A 84 -7.63 23.42 13.41
CA PRO A 84 -7.07 24.64 13.97
C PRO A 84 -6.05 25.30 13.03
N LEU A 85 -5.31 24.49 12.26
CA LEU A 85 -4.32 24.97 11.29
C LEU A 85 -5.00 25.55 10.06
N ALA A 86 -6.10 24.96 9.60
CA ALA A 86 -6.95 25.49 8.54
C ALA A 86 -7.62 26.81 8.95
N GLN A 87 -7.81 27.07 10.25
CA GLN A 87 -8.35 28.35 10.71
C GLN A 87 -7.27 29.44 10.78
N HIS A 88 -6.12 29.12 11.39
CA HIS A 88 -5.12 30.10 11.81
C HIS A 88 -3.82 30.09 10.99
N GLY A 89 -3.65 29.14 10.09
CA GLY A 89 -2.37 28.86 9.44
C GLY A 89 -1.38 28.21 10.41
N TRP A 90 -0.15 27.99 9.93
CA TRP A 90 0.93 27.42 10.73
C TRP A 90 2.18 28.26 10.54
N LEU A 91 2.79 28.73 11.63
CA LEU A 91 4.09 29.39 11.55
C LEU A 91 5.19 28.33 11.45
N PRO A 92 6.20 28.52 10.59
CA PRO A 92 6.62 29.80 9.98
C PRO A 92 5.96 30.14 8.62
N PHE A 93 4.98 29.37 8.15
CA PHE A 93 4.39 29.50 6.82
C PHE A 93 2.98 30.15 6.84
N PRO A 94 2.86 31.48 6.85
CA PRO A 94 1.56 32.16 6.94
C PRO A 94 0.63 31.88 5.75
N GLY A 95 1.18 31.41 4.62
CA GLY A 95 0.43 30.98 3.43
C GLY A 95 -0.10 29.54 3.47
N SER A 96 0.10 28.80 4.56
CA SER A 96 -0.23 27.37 4.63
C SER A 96 -1.72 27.06 4.80
N LYS A 97 -2.53 28.06 5.13
CA LYS A 97 -3.96 27.90 5.43
C LYS A 97 -4.73 27.17 4.31
N PRO A 98 -4.66 27.56 3.03
CA PRO A 98 -5.40 26.88 1.96
C PRO A 98 -5.02 25.41 1.79
N ALA A 99 -3.76 25.05 2.06
CA ALA A 99 -3.32 23.65 2.00
C ALA A 99 -3.92 22.82 3.13
N PHE A 100 -3.99 23.37 4.34
CA PHE A 100 -4.67 22.69 5.45
C PHE A 100 -6.18 22.60 5.24
N GLU A 101 -6.81 23.64 4.68
CA GLU A 101 -8.23 23.57 4.28
C GLU A 101 -8.48 22.49 3.22
N LEU A 102 -7.58 22.37 2.24
CA LEU A 102 -7.64 21.29 1.25
C LEU A 102 -7.46 19.92 1.93
N CYS A 103 -6.51 19.80 2.85
CA CYS A 103 -6.30 18.55 3.57
C CYS A 103 -7.52 18.14 4.39
N VAL A 104 -8.12 19.05 5.17
CA VAL A 104 -9.38 18.82 5.90
C VAL A 104 -10.46 18.28 4.98
N ARG A 105 -10.66 18.91 3.81
CA ARG A 105 -11.66 18.45 2.84
C ARG A 105 -11.34 17.05 2.31
N GLN A 106 -10.08 16.79 1.95
CA GLN A 106 -9.70 15.50 1.37
C GLN A 106 -9.70 14.36 2.38
N SER A 107 -9.28 14.59 3.63
CA SER A 107 -9.42 13.60 4.71
C SER A 107 -10.90 13.31 5.02
N SER A 108 -11.79 14.32 4.90
CA SER A 108 -13.24 14.09 5.00
C SER A 108 -13.79 13.26 3.84
N VAL A 109 -13.34 13.50 2.60
CA VAL A 109 -13.67 12.66 1.44
C VAL A 109 -13.18 11.22 1.68
N ALA A 110 -11.93 11.05 2.10
CA ALA A 110 -11.36 9.74 2.44
C ALA A 110 -12.17 9.02 3.52
N SER A 111 -12.63 9.73 4.55
CA SER A 111 -13.50 9.18 5.60
C SER A 111 -14.85 8.70 5.05
N ALA A 112 -15.50 9.50 4.20
CA ALA A 112 -16.77 9.12 3.57
C ALA A 112 -16.63 7.90 2.63
N ARG A 113 -15.50 7.81 1.90
CA ARG A 113 -15.17 6.66 1.04
C ARG A 113 -14.91 5.40 1.87
N MET A 114 -14.20 5.52 2.99
CA MET A 114 -13.98 4.41 3.90
C MET A 114 -15.27 3.97 4.61
N ASP A 115 -16.21 4.88 4.86
CA ASP A 115 -17.56 4.52 5.32
C ASP A 115 -18.31 3.66 4.30
N ALA A 116 -18.17 3.94 3.00
CA ALA A 116 -18.72 3.09 1.95
C ALA A 116 -18.07 1.70 1.99
N VAL A 117 -16.74 1.60 2.10
CA VAL A 117 -16.02 0.33 2.27
C VAL A 117 -16.54 -0.47 3.48
N ILE A 118 -16.68 0.19 4.63
CA ILE A 118 -17.22 -0.42 5.86
C ILE A 118 -18.65 -0.93 5.63
N GLY A 119 -19.47 -0.15 4.92
CA GLY A 119 -20.84 -0.52 4.54
C GLY A 119 -20.87 -1.74 3.61
N ASP A 120 -20.07 -1.73 2.56
CA ASP A 120 -19.91 -2.84 1.61
C ASP A 120 -19.52 -4.13 2.34
N MET A 121 -18.51 -4.07 3.22
CA MET A 121 -18.06 -5.22 4.02
C MET A 121 -19.12 -5.74 4.97
N SER A 122 -19.91 -4.85 5.58
CA SER A 122 -20.95 -5.23 6.53
C SER A 122 -22.17 -5.87 5.84
N LYS A 123 -22.38 -5.58 4.56
CA LYS A 123 -23.50 -6.10 3.75
C LYS A 123 -23.07 -7.19 2.77
N CYS A 124 -21.78 -7.51 2.71
CA CYS A 124 -21.18 -8.37 1.68
C CYS A 124 -21.42 -7.87 0.24
N GLU A 125 -21.47 -6.54 0.04
CA GLU A 125 -21.76 -5.88 -1.25
C GLU A 125 -20.48 -5.32 -1.88
N PHE A 126 -19.65 -6.18 -2.46
CA PHE A 126 -18.27 -5.82 -2.79
C PHE A 126 -18.02 -5.13 -4.14
N GLN A 127 -19.08 -4.85 -4.91
CA GLN A 127 -18.95 -4.45 -6.32
C GLN A 127 -18.11 -3.18 -6.54
N ASN A 128 -18.09 -2.27 -5.56
CA ASN A 128 -17.42 -0.98 -5.67
C ASN A 128 -16.26 -0.81 -4.68
N THR A 129 -16.04 -1.77 -3.78
CA THR A 129 -15.13 -1.62 -2.64
C THR A 129 -13.70 -1.25 -3.04
N MET A 130 -13.14 -1.87 -4.10
CA MET A 130 -11.80 -1.49 -4.59
C MET A 130 -11.74 -0.09 -5.18
N ARG A 131 -12.83 0.38 -5.80
CA ARG A 131 -12.91 1.75 -6.30
C ARG A 131 -12.94 2.72 -5.13
N GLU A 132 -13.73 2.43 -4.09
CA GLU A 132 -13.80 3.27 -2.89
C GLU A 132 -12.45 3.37 -2.18
N TYR A 133 -11.68 2.27 -2.11
CA TYR A 133 -10.30 2.33 -1.62
C TYR A 133 -9.36 3.19 -2.50
N LYS A 134 -9.44 3.07 -3.83
CA LYS A 134 -8.62 3.88 -4.76
C LYS A 134 -8.96 5.37 -4.62
N ASP A 135 -10.24 5.71 -4.53
CA ASP A 135 -10.71 7.07 -4.32
C ASP A 135 -10.27 7.62 -2.96
N THR A 136 -10.26 6.78 -1.91
CA THR A 136 -9.70 7.12 -0.59
C THR A 136 -8.23 7.49 -0.69
N LEU A 137 -7.42 6.64 -1.31
CA LEU A 137 -5.99 6.89 -1.51
C LEU A 137 -5.78 8.19 -2.31
N SER A 138 -6.52 8.38 -3.41
CA SER A 138 -6.43 9.60 -4.22
C SER A 138 -6.68 10.87 -3.39
N ALA A 139 -7.68 10.87 -2.51
CA ALA A 139 -7.95 12.01 -1.64
C ALA A 139 -6.78 12.28 -0.67
N LEU A 140 -6.27 11.25 0.00
CA LEU A 140 -5.12 11.38 0.91
C LEU A 140 -3.84 11.82 0.20
N HIS A 141 -3.62 11.37 -1.04
CA HIS A 141 -2.57 11.86 -1.91
C HIS A 141 -2.73 13.36 -2.20
N SER A 142 -3.93 13.83 -2.57
CA SER A 142 -4.19 15.25 -2.78
C SER A 142 -3.99 16.10 -1.52
N CYS A 143 -4.31 15.60 -0.33
CA CYS A 143 -3.94 16.30 0.91
C CYS A 143 -2.41 16.43 1.01
N ARG A 144 -1.69 15.32 0.82
CA ARG A 144 -0.23 15.30 0.96
C ARG A 144 0.47 16.22 -0.03
N GLU A 145 0.01 16.24 -1.28
CA GLU A 145 0.46 17.18 -2.30
C GLU A 145 0.30 18.64 -1.87
N ALA A 146 -0.84 18.98 -1.29
CA ALA A 146 -1.07 20.32 -0.76
C ALA A 146 -0.10 20.67 0.38
N LEU A 147 0.26 19.68 1.20
CA LEU A 147 1.21 19.85 2.30
C LEU A 147 2.66 19.91 1.84
N MET A 148 2.96 19.57 0.58
CA MET A 148 4.34 19.58 0.10
C MET A 148 4.95 20.95 0.34
N ASP A 149 4.33 22.07 0.01
CA ASP A 149 4.98 23.39 0.18
C ASP A 149 5.24 23.80 1.65
N PHE A 150 4.84 22.99 2.64
CA PHE A 150 4.91 23.27 4.08
C PHE A 150 5.67 22.16 4.85
N PRO A 151 7.00 22.01 4.63
CA PRO A 151 7.85 21.00 5.25
C PRO A 151 7.77 20.99 6.78
N GLY A 152 7.71 19.82 7.40
CA GLY A 152 7.67 19.72 8.87
C GLY A 152 6.34 20.19 9.46
N SER A 153 5.31 20.36 8.61
CA SER A 153 3.95 20.57 9.05
C SER A 153 3.56 19.49 10.07
N PRO A 154 2.83 19.85 11.13
CA PRO A 154 2.29 18.87 12.06
C PRO A 154 1.37 17.82 11.40
N LEU A 155 0.87 18.06 10.17
CA LEU A 155 0.03 17.11 9.44
C LEU A 155 0.80 16.14 8.55
N GLU A 156 2.09 16.36 8.30
CA GLU A 156 2.84 15.51 7.38
C GLU A 156 2.94 14.06 7.87
N ALA A 157 3.22 13.88 9.17
CA ALA A 157 3.26 12.58 9.82
C ALA A 157 1.86 11.93 9.88
N ASN A 158 0.83 12.72 10.16
CA ASN A 158 -0.56 12.25 10.23
C ASN A 158 -1.02 11.70 8.88
N VAL A 159 -0.81 12.43 7.80
CA VAL A 159 -1.23 12.01 6.46
C VAL A 159 -0.43 10.81 5.99
N THR A 160 0.85 10.72 6.36
CA THR A 160 1.67 9.53 6.10
C THR A 160 1.10 8.31 6.83
N ALA A 161 0.77 8.45 8.12
CA ALA A 161 0.14 7.39 8.90
C ALA A 161 -1.22 6.97 8.31
N ASP A 162 -2.04 7.94 7.87
CA ASP A 162 -3.32 7.69 7.20
C ASP A 162 -3.12 6.77 5.98
N LEU A 163 -2.11 7.03 5.15
CA LEU A 163 -1.83 6.22 3.96
C LEU A 163 -1.32 4.84 4.28
N ASP A 164 -0.46 4.72 5.29
CA ASP A 164 0.09 3.43 5.71
C ASP A 164 -1.03 2.52 6.24
N VAL A 165 -1.93 3.05 7.07
CA VAL A 165 -3.10 2.29 7.55
C VAL A 165 -4.13 2.05 6.44
N THR A 166 -4.26 2.97 5.46
CA THR A 166 -5.10 2.74 4.27
C THR A 166 -4.56 1.57 3.45
N ALA A 167 -3.24 1.47 3.29
CA ALA A 167 -2.59 0.40 2.54
C ALA A 167 -2.82 -0.97 3.21
N VAL A 168 -2.76 -1.03 4.54
CA VAL A 168 -3.16 -2.22 5.31
C VAL A 168 -4.63 -2.57 5.05
N ALA A 169 -5.53 -1.59 5.16
CA ALA A 169 -6.96 -1.80 4.92
C ALA A 169 -7.24 -2.27 3.48
N TYR A 170 -6.58 -1.66 2.49
CA TYR A 170 -6.64 -2.06 1.08
C TYR A 170 -6.19 -3.51 0.89
N GLY A 171 -5.04 -3.89 1.44
CA GLY A 171 -4.48 -5.23 1.30
C GLY A 171 -5.41 -6.30 1.88
N LEU A 172 -5.93 -6.06 3.09
CA LEU A 172 -6.90 -6.97 3.71
C LEU A 172 -8.22 -7.00 2.94
N GLY A 173 -8.69 -5.85 2.43
CA GLY A 173 -9.86 -5.77 1.57
C GLY A 173 -9.70 -6.59 0.28
N ALA A 174 -8.53 -6.52 -0.36
CA ALA A 174 -8.24 -7.29 -1.57
C ALA A 174 -8.29 -8.82 -1.34
N LEU A 175 -7.95 -9.28 -0.13
CA LEU A 175 -8.11 -10.70 0.23
C LEU A 175 -9.58 -11.14 0.35
N VAL A 176 -10.47 -10.25 0.81
CA VAL A 176 -11.92 -10.52 0.89
C VAL A 176 -12.52 -10.75 -0.48
N LEU A 177 -12.08 -9.95 -1.46
CA LEU A 177 -12.61 -10.02 -2.83
C LEU A 177 -12.12 -11.24 -3.61
N GLY A 178 -11.23 -12.01 -2.99
CA GLY A 178 -10.40 -13.00 -3.66
C GLY A 178 -9.49 -12.30 -4.65
N ARG A 179 -8.22 -12.71 -4.70
CA ARG A 179 -7.47 -12.62 -5.96
C ARG A 179 -8.07 -13.61 -6.99
N THR A 180 -9.35 -13.47 -7.26
CA THR A 180 -10.06 -14.05 -8.40
C THR A 180 -10.43 -12.93 -9.37
N GLU A 181 -9.45 -12.12 -9.74
CA GLU A 181 -9.34 -11.83 -11.17
C GLU A 181 -8.80 -13.10 -11.82
N ARG A 182 -9.70 -14.06 -12.03
CA ARG A 182 -9.61 -14.88 -13.24
C ARG A 182 -9.40 -13.87 -14.36
N CYS A 183 -8.29 -14.00 -15.07
CA CYS A 183 -8.15 -13.58 -16.45
C CYS A 183 -9.54 -13.50 -17.11
N TYR A 184 -10.09 -12.30 -17.32
CA TYR A 184 -11.15 -12.15 -18.31
C TYR A 184 -10.46 -12.17 -19.67
N THR A 185 -9.89 -13.33 -20.02
CA THR A 185 -9.62 -13.65 -21.40
C THR A 185 -10.95 -13.74 -22.13
N SER A 186 -10.95 -13.14 -23.32
CA SER A 186 -11.78 -13.48 -24.45
C SER A 186 -13.05 -12.63 -24.64
N ASP A 187 -12.86 -11.56 -25.42
CA ASP A 187 -13.40 -11.56 -26.78
C ASP A 187 -14.92 -11.79 -26.91
N ARG A 188 -15.73 -10.93 -26.28
CA ARG A 188 -17.13 -10.74 -26.69
C ARG A 188 -17.81 -9.46 -26.16
N ILE A 189 -17.27 -8.26 -26.45
CA ILE A 189 -18.09 -7.02 -26.49
C ILE A 189 -17.85 -6.30 -27.82
N VAL A 190 -18.03 -7.05 -28.91
CA VAL A 190 -18.52 -6.49 -30.18
C VAL A 190 -19.71 -7.36 -30.57
N ARG A 191 -20.90 -6.75 -30.57
CA ARG A 191 -22.24 -7.32 -30.84
C ARG A 191 -22.92 -7.99 -29.64
N LEU A 192 -23.92 -7.28 -29.08
CA LEU A 192 -25.34 -7.66 -29.19
C LEU A 192 -26.18 -6.68 -28.35
N THR A 193 -26.45 -5.50 -28.90
CA THR A 193 -27.68 -4.76 -28.59
C THR A 193 -28.63 -4.98 -29.76
N SER A 194 -29.40 -6.07 -29.70
CA SER A 194 -30.61 -6.26 -30.51
C SER A 194 -31.40 -7.45 -29.95
N ASP A 195 -32.31 -7.08 -29.04
CA ASP A 195 -33.61 -7.69 -28.77
C ASP A 195 -33.78 -9.01 -27.98
N PRO A 196 -34.93 -9.14 -27.29
CA PRO A 196 -35.13 -9.91 -26.06
C PRO A 196 -35.88 -11.24 -26.31
N ILE A 197 -36.03 -12.10 -25.27
CA ILE A 197 -37.20 -12.98 -25.01
C ILE A 197 -36.94 -13.98 -23.85
N ASN A 198 -37.80 -13.90 -22.82
CA ASN A 198 -38.45 -14.94 -22.00
C ASN A 198 -37.70 -16.09 -21.26
N ARG A 199 -37.89 -16.07 -19.92
CA ARG A 199 -38.73 -17.00 -19.09
C ARG A 199 -38.14 -18.33 -18.57
N ALA A 200 -38.57 -18.59 -17.32
CA ALA A 200 -38.63 -19.85 -16.52
C ALA A 200 -37.32 -20.32 -15.91
N ASP A 201 -37.16 -20.31 -14.58
CA ASP A 201 -37.85 -21.14 -13.55
C ASP A 201 -37.42 -22.60 -13.63
N GLU A 202 -36.64 -23.06 -12.65
CA GLU A 202 -36.91 -24.33 -11.97
C GLU A 202 -35.99 -24.51 -10.75
N SER A 203 -36.65 -24.59 -9.61
CA SER A 203 -36.27 -25.15 -8.32
C SER A 203 -35.56 -26.52 -8.40
N ASN A 204 -34.66 -26.80 -7.44
CA ASN A 204 -34.84 -28.00 -6.62
C ASN A 204 -34.07 -27.98 -5.29
N GLU A 205 -34.81 -28.32 -4.25
CA GLU A 205 -34.35 -28.64 -2.89
C GLU A 205 -33.67 -30.02 -2.86
N PHE A 206 -32.70 -30.22 -1.95
CA PHE A 206 -32.52 -31.52 -1.32
C PHE A 206 -32.10 -31.38 0.14
N MET A 207 -32.70 -32.25 0.95
CA MET A 207 -33.05 -32.08 2.35
C MET A 207 -32.22 -33.04 3.23
N HIS A 208 -31.79 -32.55 4.41
CA HIS A 208 -31.54 -33.25 5.69
C HIS A 208 -30.64 -34.52 5.75
N SER A 209 -29.61 -34.51 6.61
CA SER A 209 -29.71 -34.94 8.03
C SER A 209 -28.34 -34.97 8.77
N PRO A 210 -28.30 -35.01 10.12
CA PRO A 210 -27.19 -34.52 10.94
C PRO A 210 -26.38 -35.60 11.69
N MET A 211 -25.40 -35.12 12.47
CA MET A 211 -24.70 -35.76 13.60
C MET A 211 -23.63 -36.82 13.29
N THR A 212 -22.38 -36.52 13.66
CA THR A 212 -21.70 -37.21 14.77
C THR A 212 -20.41 -36.45 15.17
N PHE A 213 -20.37 -36.07 16.43
CA PHE A 213 -19.23 -35.46 17.12
C PHE A 213 -18.31 -36.56 17.70
N PHE A 214 -17.03 -36.20 17.86
CA PHE A 214 -15.95 -36.87 18.60
C PHE A 214 -15.26 -38.09 17.98
N THR A 215 -14.03 -37.87 17.49
CA THR A 215 -12.81 -38.48 18.09
C THR A 215 -11.58 -37.71 17.60
N LEU A 216 -10.90 -37.05 18.55
CA LEU A 216 -9.60 -36.41 18.37
C LEU A 216 -8.55 -37.33 19.00
N ALA A 217 -7.58 -37.83 18.22
CA ALA A 217 -6.18 -38.00 18.64
C ALA A 217 -5.34 -38.76 17.59
N MET A 218 -4.15 -38.21 17.34
CA MET A 218 -2.95 -38.89 16.81
C MET A 218 -2.97 -39.37 15.35
N LEU A 219 -2.64 -38.46 14.43
CA LEU A 219 -1.54 -38.68 13.49
C LEU A 219 -0.70 -37.40 13.37
N ILE A 220 0.54 -37.51 13.83
CA ILE A 220 1.60 -36.50 13.80
C ILE A 220 2.32 -36.61 12.45
N SER A 221 2.70 -35.44 11.91
CA SER A 221 3.73 -35.20 10.88
C SER A 221 3.44 -35.64 9.45
N LEU A 222 2.89 -34.71 8.63
CA LEU A 222 3.41 -34.33 7.29
C LEU A 222 2.59 -33.17 6.65
N ALA A 223 2.32 -32.08 7.38
CA ALA A 223 1.56 -30.92 6.84
C ALA A 223 2.40 -29.64 6.69
N ALA A 224 3.73 -29.74 6.69
CA ALA A 224 4.64 -28.60 6.48
C ALA A 224 4.99 -28.36 4.99
N LEU A 225 4.27 -28.95 4.02
CA LEU A 225 4.59 -28.84 2.60
C LEU A 225 3.43 -28.47 1.68
N PHE A 226 2.29 -28.05 2.22
CA PHE A 226 1.20 -27.53 1.38
C PHE A 226 0.65 -26.25 1.99
N MET A 227 1.43 -25.17 1.89
CA MET A 227 0.81 -23.86 1.76
C MET A 227 0.01 -23.89 0.44
N PRO A 228 -1.29 -23.60 0.44
CA PRO A 228 -1.99 -23.33 -0.81
C PRO A 228 -1.28 -22.14 -1.45
N SER A 229 -0.72 -22.38 -2.63
CA SER A 229 -0.21 -21.34 -3.52
C SER A 229 -1.24 -20.22 -3.58
N VAL A 230 -0.79 -19.00 -3.26
CA VAL A 230 -1.41 -17.79 -3.82
C VAL A 230 -1.60 -18.09 -5.30
N ASP A 231 -2.79 -17.89 -5.87
CA ASP A 231 -2.94 -18.01 -7.32
C ASP A 231 -1.92 -17.04 -7.92
N ALA A 232 -0.82 -17.60 -8.40
CA ALA A 232 0.30 -16.90 -8.98
C ALA A 232 -0.24 -16.21 -10.23
N CYS A 233 0.29 -15.03 -10.57
CA CYS A 233 -0.02 -14.50 -11.88
C CYS A 233 0.45 -15.53 -12.92
N ASP A 234 -0.42 -15.88 -13.88
CA ASP A 234 -0.12 -16.97 -14.82
C ASP A 234 1.23 -16.76 -15.51
N ASN A 235 2.08 -17.79 -15.49
CA ASN A 235 3.39 -17.85 -16.14
C ASN A 235 4.48 -16.91 -15.59
N VAL A 236 4.41 -16.47 -14.33
CA VAL A 236 5.56 -15.83 -13.68
C VAL A 236 6.58 -16.88 -13.25
N VAL A 237 7.85 -16.58 -13.47
CA VAL A 237 8.96 -17.47 -13.15
C VAL A 237 9.22 -17.56 -11.65
N ASN A 238 9.58 -18.75 -11.18
CA ASN A 238 10.09 -18.96 -9.83
C ASN A 238 11.62 -19.04 -9.87
N MET A 239 12.29 -18.31 -9.00
CA MET A 239 13.74 -18.40 -8.82
C MET A 239 14.12 -18.00 -7.41
N THR A 240 15.37 -18.26 -7.01
CA THR A 240 15.89 -17.76 -5.73
C THR A 240 16.15 -16.25 -5.84
N TRP A 241 16.18 -15.55 -4.71
CA TRP A 241 16.53 -14.12 -4.69
C TRP A 241 17.93 -13.89 -5.26
N ALA A 242 18.87 -14.82 -5.01
CA ALA A 242 20.23 -14.75 -5.52
C ALA A 242 20.29 -14.87 -7.05
N ASP A 243 19.52 -15.79 -7.64
CA ASP A 243 19.40 -15.93 -9.10
C ASP A 243 18.72 -14.71 -9.72
N ALA A 244 17.69 -14.17 -9.07
CA ALA A 244 17.00 -12.96 -9.51
C ALA A 244 17.98 -11.78 -9.57
N CYS A 245 18.69 -11.52 -8.46
CA CYS A 245 19.70 -10.46 -8.38
C CYS A 245 20.83 -10.67 -9.39
N LEU A 246 21.31 -11.91 -9.58
CA LEU A 246 22.37 -12.19 -10.55
C LEU A 246 21.91 -11.93 -11.98
N LYS A 247 20.65 -12.23 -12.30
CA LYS A 247 20.09 -12.06 -13.65
C LYS A 247 19.84 -10.59 -14.00
N THR A 248 19.46 -9.77 -13.02
CA THR A 248 19.08 -8.36 -13.23
C THR A 248 20.23 -7.37 -13.06
N SER A 249 21.18 -7.68 -12.17
CA SER A 249 22.19 -6.69 -11.78
C SER A 249 23.26 -6.51 -12.87
N SER A 250 23.39 -5.29 -13.35
CA SER A 250 24.42 -4.91 -14.34
C SER A 250 25.80 -4.64 -13.71
N THR A 251 25.86 -4.44 -12.39
CA THR A 251 27.08 -4.13 -11.63
C THR A 251 27.14 -4.89 -10.31
N PRO A 252 28.35 -5.11 -9.72
CA PRO A 252 28.50 -5.67 -8.38
C PRO A 252 27.78 -4.87 -7.29
N GLU A 253 27.74 -3.53 -7.43
CA GLU A 253 27.07 -2.64 -6.50
C GLU A 253 25.56 -2.87 -6.49
N LEU A 254 24.93 -2.97 -7.68
CA LEU A 254 23.50 -3.28 -7.80
C LEU A 254 23.19 -4.70 -7.32
N TYR A 255 24.08 -5.67 -7.53
CA TYR A 255 23.92 -7.02 -7.00
C TYR A 255 23.88 -7.02 -5.47
N ASN A 256 24.82 -6.32 -4.83
CA ASN A 256 24.85 -6.22 -3.37
C ASN A 256 23.61 -5.50 -2.84
N LEU A 257 23.20 -4.39 -3.47
CA LEU A 257 21.99 -3.66 -3.07
C LEU A 257 20.71 -4.51 -3.24
N CYS A 258 20.63 -5.29 -4.32
CA CYS A 258 19.54 -6.24 -4.52
C CYS A 258 19.54 -7.31 -3.42
N GLY A 259 20.71 -7.85 -3.07
CA GLY A 259 20.86 -8.78 -1.96
C GLY A 259 20.44 -8.19 -0.61
N GLU A 260 20.86 -6.97 -0.29
CA GLU A 260 20.45 -6.25 0.93
C GLU A 260 18.93 -6.02 0.96
N THR A 261 18.35 -5.67 -0.19
CA THR A 261 16.90 -5.46 -0.35
C THR A 261 16.10 -6.75 -0.09
N LEU A 262 16.66 -7.89 -0.49
CA LEU A 262 16.00 -9.20 -0.40
C LEU A 262 16.55 -10.10 0.72
N GLN A 263 17.40 -9.59 1.62
CA GLN A 263 18.13 -10.40 2.61
C GLN A 263 17.24 -11.17 3.60
N HIS A 264 15.97 -10.78 3.71
CA HIS A 264 14.97 -11.44 4.55
C HIS A 264 14.01 -12.33 3.75
N ALA A 265 14.16 -12.38 2.43
CA ALA A 265 13.43 -13.33 1.60
C ALA A 265 13.91 -14.75 1.93
N PRO A 266 13.01 -15.75 1.99
CA PRO A 266 13.39 -17.14 2.13
C PRO A 266 14.38 -17.57 1.04
N ASP A 267 15.34 -18.43 1.40
CA ASP A 267 16.29 -19.02 0.44
C ASP A 267 15.62 -20.00 -0.55
N ALA A 268 14.34 -20.32 -0.35
CA ALA A 268 13.55 -21.09 -1.29
C ALA A 268 13.16 -20.24 -2.51
N ALA A 269 13.06 -20.87 -3.68
CA ALA A 269 12.60 -20.20 -4.90
C ALA A 269 11.18 -19.65 -4.71
N GLN A 270 10.97 -18.38 -5.06
CA GLN A 270 9.67 -17.71 -5.04
C GLN A 270 9.34 -17.13 -6.40
N GLU A 271 8.05 -16.84 -6.60
CA GLU A 271 7.59 -16.07 -7.75
C GLU A 271 8.24 -14.69 -7.72
N VAL A 272 8.83 -14.25 -8.85
CA VAL A 272 9.59 -13.00 -8.89
C VAL A 272 8.75 -11.76 -8.56
N THR A 273 7.42 -11.83 -8.69
CA THR A 273 6.49 -10.80 -8.22
C THR A 273 6.72 -10.44 -6.75
N VAL A 274 7.11 -11.41 -5.89
CA VAL A 274 7.42 -11.16 -4.48
C VAL A 274 8.65 -10.27 -4.33
N TYR A 275 9.72 -10.56 -5.09
CA TYR A 275 10.95 -9.77 -5.07
C TYR A 275 10.74 -8.37 -5.64
N ALA A 276 9.95 -8.25 -6.71
CA ALA A 276 9.63 -6.97 -7.32
C ALA A 276 8.80 -6.07 -6.38
N LEU A 277 7.84 -6.63 -5.65
CA LEU A 277 7.08 -5.91 -4.61
C LEU A 277 7.97 -5.46 -3.45
N ALA A 278 8.85 -6.34 -2.97
CA ALA A 278 9.81 -6.01 -1.91
C ALA A 278 10.77 -4.88 -2.35
N ALA A 279 11.24 -4.91 -3.59
CA ALA A 279 12.11 -3.87 -4.12
C ALA A 279 11.37 -2.54 -4.36
N ALA A 280 10.13 -2.56 -4.86
CA ALA A 280 9.30 -1.36 -4.97
C ALA A 280 9.05 -0.73 -3.58
N ALA A 281 8.86 -1.55 -2.56
CA ALA A 281 8.74 -1.09 -1.17
C ALA A 281 10.02 -0.46 -0.63
N ALA A 282 11.17 -1.08 -0.88
CA ALA A 282 12.48 -0.53 -0.50
C ALA A 282 12.74 0.82 -1.19
N ALA A 283 12.41 0.94 -2.47
CA ALA A 283 12.49 2.21 -3.21
C ALA A 283 11.59 3.29 -2.58
N LYS A 284 10.33 2.96 -2.25
CA LYS A 284 9.42 3.88 -1.53
C LYS A 284 9.99 4.34 -0.18
N ALA A 285 10.59 3.43 0.58
CA ALA A 285 11.22 3.75 1.86
C ALA A 285 12.42 4.70 1.67
N SER A 286 13.22 4.48 0.62
CA SER A 286 14.32 5.37 0.25
C SER A 286 13.80 6.79 -0.05
N TYR A 287 12.77 6.91 -0.90
CA TYR A 287 12.19 8.22 -1.22
C TYR A 287 11.63 8.95 0.00
N ASN A 288 11.03 8.22 0.93
CA ASN A 288 10.55 8.78 2.20
C ASN A 288 11.72 9.32 3.05
N ALA A 289 12.85 8.60 3.09
CA ALA A 289 14.04 9.06 3.80
C ALA A 289 14.63 10.34 3.17
N THR A 290 14.72 10.40 1.84
CA THR A 290 15.17 11.60 1.12
C THR A 290 14.22 12.78 1.35
N ALA A 291 12.91 12.55 1.27
CA ALA A 291 11.91 13.59 1.53
C ALA A 291 11.99 14.10 2.98
N ALA A 292 12.16 13.21 3.95
CA ALA A 292 12.34 13.58 5.36
C ALA A 292 13.63 14.40 5.58
N ALA A 293 14.74 14.02 4.95
CA ALA A 293 15.98 14.80 5.00
C ALA A 293 15.79 16.19 4.36
N ALA A 294 15.09 16.27 3.22
CA ALA A 294 14.76 17.55 2.60
C ALA A 294 13.92 18.43 3.53
N ASN A 295 12.91 17.88 4.21
CA ASN A 295 12.14 18.62 5.21
C ASN A 295 13.01 19.11 6.36
N GLN A 296 13.93 18.29 6.86
CA GLN A 296 14.85 18.70 7.92
C GLN A 296 15.74 19.87 7.51
N LEU A 297 16.17 19.93 6.24
CA LEU A 297 16.90 21.09 5.73
C LEU A 297 16.01 22.32 5.71
N LEU A 298 14.78 22.20 5.21
CA LEU A 298 13.85 23.33 5.10
C LEU A 298 13.45 23.92 6.47
N LEU A 299 13.64 23.18 7.57
CA LEU A 299 13.43 23.68 8.93
C LEU A 299 14.60 24.51 9.49
N GLN A 300 15.75 24.56 8.82
CA GLN A 300 16.95 25.28 9.31
C GLN A 300 16.90 26.80 9.07
N GLY A 301 15.86 27.29 8.38
CA GLY A 301 15.57 28.72 8.17
C GLY A 301 16.17 29.31 6.89
N ASP A 302 15.53 30.36 6.38
CA ASP A 302 15.82 30.95 5.05
C ASP A 302 17.23 31.56 4.94
N ASP A 303 17.87 31.93 6.06
CA ASP A 303 19.20 32.55 6.06
C ASP A 303 20.35 31.54 5.78
N MET A 304 20.05 30.24 5.80
CA MET A 304 21.06 29.19 5.64
C MET A 304 21.26 28.74 4.18
N PHE A 305 20.27 29.00 3.32
CA PHE A 305 20.27 28.59 1.92
C PHE A 305 19.95 29.77 1.01
N THR A 306 20.52 29.76 -0.19
CA THR A 306 20.09 30.66 -1.25
C THR A 306 18.68 30.30 -1.75
N GLU A 307 18.00 31.23 -2.42
CA GLU A 307 16.69 30.95 -3.04
C GLU A 307 16.75 29.78 -4.03
N ASP A 308 17.84 29.67 -4.80
CA ASP A 308 18.06 28.57 -5.75
C ASP A 308 18.24 27.22 -5.03
N GLU A 309 18.94 27.19 -3.89
CA GLU A 309 19.11 25.98 -3.08
C GLU A 309 17.80 25.55 -2.41
N LEU A 310 17.01 26.49 -1.88
CA LEU A 310 15.68 26.22 -1.36
C LEU A 310 14.76 25.65 -2.45
N ALA A 311 14.77 26.26 -3.64
CA ALA A 311 14.02 25.76 -4.78
C ALA A 311 14.43 24.33 -5.17
N ALA A 312 15.73 24.03 -5.16
CA ALA A 312 16.25 22.69 -5.42
C ALA A 312 15.81 21.66 -4.36
N ILE A 313 15.85 22.02 -3.08
CA ILE A 313 15.38 21.17 -1.97
C ILE A 313 13.88 20.90 -2.10
N HIS A 314 13.07 21.94 -2.32
CA HIS A 314 11.63 21.80 -2.55
C HIS A 314 11.32 20.92 -3.76
N HIS A 315 12.03 21.12 -4.87
CA HIS A 315 11.86 20.33 -6.08
C HIS A 315 12.19 18.86 -5.84
N CYS A 316 13.34 18.58 -5.24
CA CYS A 316 13.76 17.21 -4.97
C CYS A 316 12.73 16.45 -4.12
N ARG A 317 12.23 17.07 -3.06
CA ARG A 317 11.20 16.48 -2.20
C ARG A 317 9.89 16.20 -2.94
N ARG A 318 9.42 17.10 -3.81
CA ARG A 318 8.23 16.87 -4.65
C ARG A 318 8.45 15.69 -5.60
N SER A 319 9.63 15.63 -6.21
CA SER A 319 10.05 14.49 -7.05
C SER A 319 10.04 13.16 -6.29
N CYS A 320 10.52 13.10 -5.04
CA CYS A 320 10.44 11.88 -4.22
C CYS A 320 9.00 11.42 -3.97
N SER A 321 8.06 12.36 -3.75
CA SER A 321 6.66 11.97 -3.60
C SER A 321 6.03 11.47 -4.89
N LEU A 322 6.34 12.10 -6.02
CA LEU A 322 5.89 11.64 -7.33
C LEU A 322 6.46 10.24 -7.65
N ALA A 323 7.75 10.01 -7.39
CA ALA A 323 8.36 8.68 -7.54
C ALA A 323 7.67 7.62 -6.67
N ARG A 324 7.26 7.98 -5.45
CA ARG A 324 6.52 7.09 -4.54
C ARG A 324 5.12 6.76 -5.03
N GLU A 325 4.45 7.70 -5.69
CA GLU A 325 3.13 7.48 -6.31
C GLU A 325 3.23 6.45 -7.43
N HIS A 326 4.19 6.65 -8.35
CA HIS A 326 4.48 5.69 -9.39
C HIS A 326 4.81 4.30 -8.83
N MET A 327 5.65 4.19 -7.78
CA MET A 327 5.93 2.89 -7.13
C MET A 327 4.72 2.28 -6.42
N THR A 328 3.74 3.10 -6.00
CA THR A 328 2.48 2.59 -5.45
C THR A 328 1.59 2.04 -6.56
N ALA A 329 1.57 2.69 -7.73
CA ALA A 329 0.90 2.17 -8.92
C ALA A 329 1.53 0.84 -9.39
N VAL A 330 2.87 0.75 -9.42
CA VAL A 330 3.61 -0.50 -9.66
C VAL A 330 3.14 -1.61 -8.71
N ALA A 331 3.18 -1.37 -7.40
CA ALA A 331 2.81 -2.38 -6.41
C ALA A 331 1.33 -2.81 -6.52
N SER A 332 0.45 -1.87 -6.83
CA SER A 332 -0.98 -2.13 -7.08
C SER A 332 -1.17 -3.02 -8.31
N GLY A 333 -0.52 -2.68 -9.43
CA GLY A 333 -0.58 -3.45 -10.67
C GLY A 333 -0.03 -4.87 -10.51
N MET A 334 1.09 -5.02 -9.80
CA MET A 334 1.64 -6.34 -9.47
C MET A 334 0.69 -7.16 -8.60
N SER A 335 0.06 -6.53 -7.61
CA SER A 335 -0.86 -7.21 -6.69
C SER A 335 -2.18 -7.65 -7.32
N SER A 336 -2.58 -7.01 -8.43
CA SER A 336 -3.78 -7.36 -9.19
C SER A 336 -3.48 -8.07 -10.50
N CYS A 337 -2.23 -8.49 -10.74
CA CYS A 337 -1.77 -9.03 -12.04
C CYS A 337 -2.10 -8.11 -13.25
N ALA A 338 -2.28 -6.81 -13.02
CA ALA A 338 -2.58 -5.81 -14.04
C ALA A 338 -1.26 -5.18 -14.49
N PHE A 339 -0.56 -5.91 -15.36
CA PHE A 339 0.79 -5.55 -15.80
C PHE A 339 0.84 -4.45 -16.87
N GLN A 340 -0.33 -3.97 -17.31
CA GLN A 340 -0.42 -2.85 -18.24
C GLN A 340 0.22 -1.63 -17.59
N ASP A 341 1.11 -0.97 -18.33
CA ASP A 341 1.80 0.26 -17.92
C ASP A 341 2.73 0.18 -16.71
N ILE A 342 2.97 -0.99 -16.08
CA ILE A 342 3.91 -1.07 -14.93
C ILE A 342 5.32 -0.62 -15.31
N ILE A 343 5.81 -0.99 -16.48
CA ILE A 343 7.11 -0.51 -16.99
C ILE A 343 7.12 1.02 -17.10
N LYS A 344 6.01 1.62 -17.56
CA LYS A 344 5.87 3.07 -17.63
C LYS A 344 5.92 3.70 -16.24
N GLU A 345 5.20 3.13 -15.27
CA GLU A 345 5.24 3.61 -13.87
C GLU A 345 6.67 3.55 -13.29
N TYR A 346 7.43 2.48 -13.54
CA TYR A 346 8.85 2.43 -13.16
C TYR A 346 9.69 3.54 -13.80
N LEU A 347 9.52 3.76 -15.11
CA LEU A 347 10.25 4.80 -15.85
C LEU A 347 9.87 6.21 -15.38
N ASP A 348 8.59 6.45 -15.07
CA ASP A 348 8.14 7.74 -14.55
C ASP A 348 8.69 7.97 -13.13
N ALA A 349 8.81 6.93 -12.30
CA ALA A 349 9.50 7.01 -11.01
C ALA A 349 11.00 7.35 -11.17
N LEU A 350 11.70 6.68 -12.09
CA LEU A 350 13.10 7.00 -12.43
C LEU A 350 13.25 8.44 -12.90
N ALA A 351 12.34 8.90 -13.77
CA ALA A 351 12.34 10.26 -14.29
C ALA A 351 12.17 11.30 -13.16
N ALA A 352 11.32 11.02 -12.18
CA ALA A 352 11.17 11.87 -11.01
C ALA A 352 12.47 11.95 -10.19
N VAL A 353 13.13 10.82 -9.89
CA VAL A 353 14.41 10.78 -9.17
C VAL A 353 15.53 11.51 -9.95
N VAL A 354 15.59 11.32 -11.27
CA VAL A 354 16.52 12.07 -12.12
C VAL A 354 16.22 13.58 -12.10
N SER A 355 14.95 13.96 -12.03
CA SER A 355 14.54 15.36 -11.91
C SER A 355 15.01 15.99 -10.58
N CYS A 356 14.93 15.26 -9.45
CA CYS A 356 15.57 15.69 -8.20
C CYS A 356 17.08 15.91 -8.42
N ARG A 357 17.79 14.95 -9.01
CA ARG A 357 19.24 15.04 -9.27
C ARG A 357 19.60 16.31 -10.04
N GLN A 358 18.83 16.63 -11.07
CA GLN A 358 19.06 17.80 -11.91
C GLN A 358 18.88 19.10 -11.12
N ALA A 359 17.84 19.19 -10.30
CA ALA A 359 17.63 20.34 -9.44
C ALA A 359 18.78 20.52 -8.43
N LEU A 360 19.32 19.43 -7.89
CA LEU A 360 20.45 19.46 -6.97
C LEU A 360 21.79 19.79 -7.63
N SER A 361 21.91 19.74 -8.96
CA SER A 361 23.19 19.92 -9.66
C SER A 361 23.88 21.28 -9.44
N GLY A 362 23.10 22.32 -9.12
CA GLY A 362 23.62 23.64 -8.72
C GLY A 362 24.01 23.74 -7.25
N PHE A 363 23.51 22.83 -6.40
CA PHE A 363 23.69 22.83 -4.96
C PHE A 363 24.82 21.87 -4.55
N LYS A 364 26.06 22.28 -4.82
CA LYS A 364 27.25 21.45 -4.58
C LYS A 364 27.40 21.05 -3.10
N GLY A 365 27.52 19.75 -2.86
CA GLY A 365 27.71 19.21 -1.51
C GLY A 365 26.41 19.15 -0.71
N SER A 366 25.26 19.24 -1.39
CA SER A 366 23.97 19.01 -0.75
C SER A 366 23.94 17.63 -0.09
N PRO A 367 23.46 17.54 1.17
CA PRO A 367 23.32 16.24 1.83
C PRO A 367 22.26 15.35 1.16
N LEU A 368 21.46 15.90 0.23
CA LEU A 368 20.49 15.13 -0.56
C LEU A 368 21.11 14.43 -1.77
N GLU A 369 22.32 14.80 -2.23
CA GLU A 369 22.96 14.18 -3.40
C GLU A 369 23.14 12.66 -3.22
N ALA A 370 23.66 12.24 -2.07
CA ALA A 370 23.89 10.84 -1.75
C ALA A 370 22.57 10.07 -1.57
N LEU A 371 21.57 10.70 -0.95
CA LEU A 371 20.25 10.11 -0.75
C LEU A 371 19.53 9.90 -2.09
N ASN A 372 19.57 10.89 -2.98
CA ASN A 372 19.01 10.77 -4.32
C ASN A 372 19.76 9.74 -5.20
N ALA A 373 21.06 9.54 -4.97
CA ALA A 373 21.80 8.46 -5.63
C ALA A 373 21.35 7.07 -5.12
N ALA A 374 21.09 6.94 -3.82
CA ALA A 374 20.50 5.74 -3.24
C ALA A 374 19.08 5.49 -3.77
N ASP A 375 18.25 6.54 -3.85
CA ASP A 375 16.91 6.48 -4.45
C ASP A 375 16.98 5.91 -5.86
N TYR A 376 17.85 6.45 -6.71
CA TYR A 376 18.01 5.98 -8.09
C TYR A 376 18.39 4.51 -8.17
N SER A 377 19.36 4.09 -7.35
CA SER A 377 19.83 2.70 -7.33
C SER A 377 18.72 1.76 -6.85
N ALA A 378 17.93 2.17 -5.85
CA ALA A 378 16.78 1.42 -5.38
C ALA A 378 15.66 1.34 -6.43
N THR A 379 15.41 2.43 -7.18
CA THR A 379 14.46 2.43 -8.30
C THR A 379 14.92 1.49 -9.42
N GLU A 380 16.20 1.46 -9.73
CA GLU A 380 16.80 0.59 -10.75
C GLU A 380 16.66 -0.88 -10.36
N VAL A 381 17.04 -1.25 -9.13
CA VAL A 381 16.82 -2.60 -8.59
C VAL A 381 15.34 -3.01 -8.65
N ALA A 382 14.43 -2.10 -8.27
CA ALA A 382 13.00 -2.37 -8.32
C ALA A 382 12.48 -2.55 -9.75
N HIS A 383 12.93 -1.71 -10.69
CA HIS A 383 12.60 -1.82 -12.11
C HIS A 383 13.10 -3.14 -12.68
N ASP A 384 14.36 -3.52 -12.44
CA ASP A 384 14.96 -4.69 -13.06
C ASP A 384 14.36 -5.99 -12.50
N LEU A 385 14.10 -6.06 -11.19
CA LEU A 385 13.33 -7.16 -10.60
C LEU A 385 11.89 -7.19 -11.12
N GLY A 386 11.26 -6.03 -11.32
CA GLY A 386 9.95 -5.92 -11.95
C GLY A 386 9.97 -6.41 -13.40
N ALA A 387 11.04 -6.13 -14.15
CA ALA A 387 11.18 -6.56 -15.55
C ALA A 387 11.15 -8.08 -15.69
N LEU A 388 11.69 -8.84 -14.72
CA LEU A 388 11.61 -10.30 -14.70
C LEU A 388 10.18 -10.87 -14.63
N VAL A 389 9.20 -10.07 -14.19
CA VAL A 389 7.78 -10.45 -14.23
C VAL A 389 7.24 -10.40 -15.67
N PHE A 390 7.85 -9.58 -16.53
CA PHE A 390 7.39 -9.32 -17.90
C PHE A 390 8.28 -9.97 -18.98
N ASP A 391 9.55 -10.24 -18.66
CA ASP A 391 10.56 -10.75 -19.60
C ASP A 391 10.34 -12.24 -19.86
N ARG A 392 9.71 -12.53 -21.00
CA ARG A 392 9.31 -13.88 -21.45
C ARG A 392 10.39 -14.55 -22.29
#